data_AF-A0A9P4J5X6-F1
#
_entry.id   AF-A0A9P4J5X6-F1
#
_cell.length_a   1.000
_cell.length_b   1.000
_cell.length_c   1.000
_cell.angle_alpha   90.00
_cell.angle_beta   90.00
_cell.angle_gamma   90.00
#
_symmetry.space_group_name_H-M   'P 1'
#
loop_
_entity.id
_entity.type
_entity.pdbx_description
1 polymer ?
#
loop_
_entity_poly.entity_id
_entity_poly.type
_entity_poly.pdbx_seq_one_letter_code
_entity_poly.pdbx_strand_id
1 'polypeptide(L)'
;MIAKIARFEWEIPRIEQETKAYQLLQGSGLAPRFLAHIHEEGRIMGFLLEMIEGRSASIEDLGACEIALKKLHRMGSVHGDVNRYNFLITKDGVKLIDFERLQENAGLEAMSKEMRDLRSGLVDESGRGGGFIFHGDDD
;
A
#
# COMPACT_ATOMS: atom_id res chain seq x y z
N MET A 1 11.70 -2.33 -11.38
CA MET A 1 11.63 -2.76 -9.96
C MET A 1 11.64 -1.55 -9.07
N ILE A 2 11.09 -1.63 -7.86
CA ILE A 2 11.09 -0.53 -6.87
C ILE A 2 11.74 -1.04 -5.59
N ALA A 3 12.58 -0.22 -4.96
CA ALA A 3 13.19 -0.50 -3.67
C ALA A 3 12.58 0.40 -2.60
N LYS A 4 12.22 -0.18 -1.45
CA LYS A 4 11.90 0.56 -0.22
C LYS A 4 12.92 0.17 0.84
N ILE A 5 13.60 1.16 1.41
CA ILE A 5 14.72 0.96 2.35
C ILE A 5 14.48 1.86 3.57
N ALA A 6 14.69 1.32 4.76
CA ALA A 6 14.79 2.09 5.98
C ALA A 6 16.05 2.96 5.95
N ARG A 7 15.87 4.27 6.01
CA ARG A 7 16.97 5.25 6.09
C ARG A 7 17.46 5.40 7.52
N PHE A 8 16.57 5.12 8.47
CA PHE A 8 16.84 5.23 9.90
C PHE A 8 16.36 3.98 10.64
N GLU A 9 16.98 3.67 11.78
CA GLU A 9 16.67 2.45 12.54
C GLU A 9 15.21 2.36 12.98
N TRP A 10 14.57 3.50 13.29
CA TRP A 10 13.17 3.53 13.72
C TRP A 10 12.19 3.24 12.57
N GLU A 11 12.62 3.26 11.32
CA GLU A 11 11.79 2.87 10.16
C GLU A 11 11.76 1.35 9.97
N ILE A 12 12.70 0.61 10.57
CA ILE A 12 12.86 -0.84 10.36
C ILE A 12 11.64 -1.64 10.80
N PRO A 13 11.00 -1.38 11.95
CA PRO A 13 9.77 -2.08 12.30
C PRO A 13 8.64 -1.92 11.26
N ARG A 14 8.60 -0.78 10.55
CA ARG A 14 7.63 -0.54 9.48
C ARG A 14 7.97 -1.33 8.22
N ILE A 15 9.25 -1.41 7.86
CA ILE A 15 9.74 -2.28 6.78
C ILE A 15 9.41 -3.75 7.06
N GLU A 16 9.62 -4.22 8.29
CA GLU A 16 9.28 -5.59 8.69
C GLU A 16 7.77 -5.87 8.61
N GLN A 17 6.95 -4.92 9.09
CA GLN A 17 5.49 -5.04 9.02
C GLN A 17 5.01 -5.13 7.57
N GLU A 18 5.49 -4.23 6.70
CA GLU A 18 5.10 -4.24 5.30
C GLU A 18 5.61 -5.49 4.57
N THR A 19 6.79 -5.98 4.91
CA THR A 19 7.32 -7.25 4.37
C THR A 19 6.41 -8.43 4.72
N LYS A 20 5.93 -8.52 5.96
CA LYS A 20 4.95 -9.55 6.38
C LYS A 20 3.63 -9.42 5.62
N ALA A 21 3.17 -8.20 5.37
CA ALA A 21 1.98 -7.97 4.56
C ALA A 21 2.15 -8.47 3.12
N TYR A 22 3.30 -8.23 2.48
CA TYR A 22 3.57 -8.78 1.15
C TYR A 22 3.63 -10.31 1.13
N GLN A 23 4.15 -10.93 2.19
CA GLN A 23 4.11 -12.39 2.35
C GLN A 23 2.67 -12.90 2.47
N LEU A 24 1.84 -12.26 3.30
CA LEU A 24 0.42 -12.60 3.45
C LEU A 24 -0.36 -12.48 2.13
N LEU A 25 -0.05 -11.45 1.35
CA LEU A 25 -0.75 -11.15 0.09
C LEU A 25 -0.18 -11.89 -1.12
N GLN A 26 0.86 -12.72 -0.93
CA GLN A 26 1.48 -13.47 -2.02
C GLN A 26 0.46 -14.34 -2.75
N GLY A 27 0.38 -14.20 -4.08
CA GLY A 27 -0.56 -14.95 -4.91
C GLY A 27 -2.01 -14.46 -4.89
N SER A 28 -2.36 -13.48 -4.05
CA SER A 28 -3.72 -12.90 -4.02
C SER A 28 -4.06 -12.06 -5.26
N GLY A 29 -3.02 -11.57 -5.97
CA GLY A 29 -3.15 -10.60 -7.04
C GLY A 29 -3.52 -9.18 -6.58
N LEU A 30 -3.60 -8.93 -5.26
CA LEU A 30 -3.96 -7.62 -4.69
C LEU A 30 -2.77 -6.68 -4.49
N ALA A 31 -1.55 -7.19 -4.45
CA ALA A 31 -0.34 -6.42 -4.19
C ALA A 31 0.71 -6.67 -5.28
N PRO A 32 1.68 -5.76 -5.45
CA PRO A 32 2.89 -6.08 -6.19
C PRO A 32 3.61 -7.31 -5.64
N ARG A 33 4.19 -8.09 -6.54
CA ARG A 33 5.03 -9.22 -6.20
C ARG A 33 6.28 -8.76 -5.45
N PHE A 34 6.47 -9.35 -4.28
CA PHE A 34 7.72 -9.29 -3.54
C PHE A 34 8.82 -10.03 -4.31
N LEU A 35 9.97 -9.39 -4.49
CA LEU A 35 11.09 -9.95 -5.25
C LEU A 35 12.20 -10.46 -4.35
N ALA A 36 12.65 -9.64 -3.38
CA ALA A 36 13.77 -9.96 -2.51
C ALA A 36 13.85 -9.01 -1.32
N HIS A 37 14.55 -9.43 -0.27
CA HIS A 37 14.99 -8.55 0.81
C HIS A 37 16.27 -7.80 0.41
N ILE A 38 16.44 -6.60 0.96
CA ILE A 38 17.68 -5.84 0.92
C ILE A 38 18.34 -5.99 2.28
N HIS A 39 19.60 -6.42 2.29
CA HIS A 39 20.37 -6.60 3.51
C HIS A 39 21.59 -5.68 3.55
N GLU A 40 21.92 -5.20 4.74
CA GLU A 40 23.19 -4.55 5.07
C GLU A 40 23.75 -5.25 6.31
N GLU A 41 24.98 -5.77 6.21
CA GLU A 41 25.65 -6.51 7.30
C GLU A 41 24.79 -7.62 7.96
N GLY A 42 23.92 -8.26 7.17
CA GLY A 42 23.03 -9.34 7.63
C GLY A 42 21.68 -8.86 8.19
N ARG A 43 21.50 -7.57 8.45
CA ARG A 43 20.21 -6.98 8.87
C ARG A 43 19.33 -6.71 7.65
N ILE A 44 18.03 -7.01 7.73
CA ILE A 44 17.06 -6.60 6.71
C ILE A 44 16.87 -5.08 6.84
N MET A 45 17.27 -4.36 5.80
CA MET A 45 17.15 -2.90 5.72
C MET A 45 16.04 -2.47 4.78
N GLY A 46 15.49 -3.37 3.97
CA GLY A 46 14.48 -3.04 2.98
C GLY A 46 14.03 -4.23 2.16
N PHE A 47 13.29 -3.95 1.09
CA PHE A 47 12.84 -4.95 0.15
C PHE A 47 12.69 -4.39 -1.27
N LEU A 48 12.59 -5.33 -2.22
CA LEU A 48 12.38 -5.08 -3.63
C LEU A 48 11.00 -5.59 -4.05
N LEU A 49 10.27 -4.74 -4.77
CA LEU A 49 9.00 -5.08 -5.39
C LEU A 49 9.12 -5.06 -6.91
N GLU A 50 8.23 -5.82 -7.56
CA GLU A 50 7.97 -5.58 -8.97
C GLU A 50 7.51 -4.14 -9.18
N MET A 51 7.98 -3.54 -10.26
CA MET A 51 7.47 -2.25 -10.68
C MET A 51 6.24 -2.51 -11.54
N ILE A 52 5.14 -1.87 -11.18
CA ILE A 52 3.89 -1.97 -11.90
C ILE A 52 3.58 -0.63 -12.54
N GLU A 53 3.23 -0.67 -13.82
CA GLU A 53 2.71 0.50 -14.51
C GLU A 53 1.23 0.71 -14.16
N GLY A 54 0.89 1.92 -13.79
CA GLY A 54 -0.46 2.31 -13.44
C GLY A 54 -0.52 3.76 -13.00
N ARG A 55 -1.72 4.20 -12.64
CA ARG A 55 -1.95 5.53 -12.05
C ARG A 55 -2.54 5.39 -10.66
N SER A 56 -2.33 6.37 -9.81
CA SER A 56 -3.06 6.45 -8.54
C SER A 56 -4.57 6.51 -8.81
N ALA A 57 -5.34 5.93 -7.89
CA ALA A 57 -6.78 5.94 -7.96
C ALA A 57 -7.33 7.38 -7.88
N SER A 58 -8.53 7.54 -8.39
CA SER A 58 -9.37 8.72 -8.20
C SER A 58 -10.77 8.29 -7.76
N ILE A 59 -11.65 9.25 -7.53
CA ILE A 59 -13.02 8.96 -7.08
C ILE A 59 -13.81 8.13 -8.09
N GLU A 60 -13.49 8.25 -9.38
CA GLU A 60 -14.07 7.45 -10.47
C GLU A 60 -13.78 5.95 -10.31
N ASP A 61 -12.71 5.59 -9.61
CA ASP A 61 -12.30 4.20 -9.38
C ASP A 61 -12.91 3.60 -8.10
N LEU A 62 -13.77 4.32 -7.39
CA LEU A 62 -14.32 3.92 -6.09
C LEU A 62 -14.81 2.47 -6.07
N GLY A 63 -15.61 2.07 -7.07
CA GLY A 63 -16.13 0.70 -7.16
C GLY A 63 -15.03 -0.36 -7.29
N ALA A 64 -13.97 -0.08 -8.05
CA ALA A 64 -12.85 -1.00 -8.20
C ALA A 64 -12.02 -1.09 -6.91
N CYS A 65 -11.79 0.04 -6.24
CA CYS A 65 -11.11 0.10 -4.94
C CYS A 65 -11.90 -0.63 -3.84
N GLU A 66 -13.23 -0.49 -3.80
CA GLU A 66 -14.09 -1.24 -2.89
C GLU A 66 -13.96 -2.76 -3.10
N ILE A 67 -13.91 -3.22 -4.36
CA ILE A 67 -13.74 -4.64 -4.68
C ILE A 67 -12.38 -5.14 -4.18
N ALA A 68 -11.32 -4.36 -4.35
CA ALA A 68 -9.99 -4.70 -3.85
C ALA A 68 -9.97 -4.80 -2.31
N LEU A 69 -10.54 -3.81 -1.61
CA LEU A 69 -10.65 -3.86 -0.16
C LEU A 69 -11.53 -5.00 0.34
N LYS A 70 -12.66 -5.28 -0.31
CA LYS A 70 -13.51 -6.45 0.05
C LYS A 70 -12.74 -7.76 -0.07
N LYS A 71 -11.84 -7.89 -1.06
CA LYS A 71 -10.97 -9.07 -1.17
C LYS A 71 -9.96 -9.12 -0.02
N LEU A 72 -9.34 -8.00 0.34
CA LEU A 72 -8.46 -7.90 1.51
C LEU A 72 -9.18 -8.25 2.82
N HIS A 73 -10.38 -7.70 3.03
CA HIS A 73 -11.22 -7.97 4.21
C HIS A 73 -11.59 -9.45 4.34
N ARG A 74 -11.87 -10.14 3.22
CA ARG A 74 -12.12 -11.59 3.23
C ARG A 74 -10.92 -12.43 3.67
N MET A 75 -9.71 -11.89 3.56
CA MET A 75 -8.50 -12.52 4.09
C MET A 75 -8.31 -12.24 5.60
N GLY A 76 -9.23 -11.53 6.25
CA GLY A 76 -9.16 -11.18 7.66
C GLY A 76 -8.32 -9.93 7.95
N SER A 77 -7.99 -9.13 6.94
CA SER A 77 -7.09 -7.98 7.10
C SER A 77 -7.74 -6.66 6.68
N VAL A 78 -7.28 -5.56 7.28
CA VAL A 78 -7.55 -4.18 6.84
C VAL A 78 -6.24 -3.50 6.45
N HIS A 79 -6.28 -2.60 5.47
CA HIS A 79 -5.09 -1.88 5.01
C HIS A 79 -4.60 -0.85 6.04
N GLY A 80 -5.52 -0.18 6.74
CA GLY A 80 -5.24 0.80 7.79
C GLY A 80 -4.80 2.19 7.31
N ASP A 81 -4.58 2.40 6.01
CA ASP A 81 -4.28 3.71 5.43
C ASP A 81 -4.86 3.86 4.02
N VAL A 82 -6.19 3.87 3.94
CA VAL A 82 -6.90 4.06 2.67
C VAL A 82 -6.78 5.51 2.19
N ASN A 83 -5.90 5.76 1.23
CA ASN A 83 -5.75 7.02 0.53
C ASN A 83 -5.50 6.75 -0.98
N ARG A 84 -5.79 7.71 -1.86
CA ARG A 84 -5.71 7.52 -3.32
C ARG A 84 -4.35 7.03 -3.85
N TYR A 85 -3.25 7.38 -3.19
CA TYR A 85 -1.90 7.02 -3.63
C TYR A 85 -1.55 5.57 -3.32
N ASN A 86 -2.22 4.97 -2.33
CA ASN A 86 -2.04 3.57 -1.94
C ASN A 86 -2.84 2.58 -2.81
N PHE A 87 -3.59 3.10 -3.79
CA PHE A 87 -4.33 2.30 -4.77
C PHE A 87 -3.79 2.61 -6.17
N LEU A 88 -3.17 1.61 -6.79
CA LEU A 88 -2.68 1.71 -8.16
C LEU A 88 -3.68 1.04 -9.11
N ILE A 89 -4.20 1.81 -10.07
CA ILE A 89 -5.07 1.33 -11.14
C ILE A 89 -4.21 0.87 -12.30
N THR A 90 -4.32 -0.41 -12.64
CA THR A 90 -3.48 -1.08 -13.64
C THR A 90 -4.38 -1.80 -14.65
N LYS A 91 -3.79 -2.24 -15.78
CA LYS A 91 -4.50 -3.09 -16.76
C LYS A 91 -5.00 -4.42 -16.17
N ASP A 92 -4.35 -4.90 -15.10
CA ASP A 92 -4.63 -6.17 -14.44
C ASP A 92 -5.51 -5.98 -13.18
N GLY A 93 -6.10 -4.79 -13.01
CA GLY A 93 -6.94 -4.41 -11.88
C GLY A 93 -6.22 -3.56 -10.83
N VAL A 94 -6.84 -3.40 -9.67
CA VAL A 94 -6.32 -2.57 -8.58
C VAL A 94 -5.23 -3.31 -7.81
N LYS A 95 -4.11 -2.62 -7.57
CA LYS A 95 -3.03 -3.06 -6.68
C LYS A 95 -2.96 -2.13 -5.47
N LEU A 96 -2.95 -2.71 -4.27
CA LEU A 96 -2.73 -2.02 -3.02
C LEU A 96 -1.23 -1.95 -2.73
N ILE A 97 -0.76 -0.85 -2.16
CA ILE A 97 0.64 -0.62 -1.77
C ILE A 97 0.69 0.13 -0.44
N ASP A 98 1.88 0.18 0.18
CA ASP A 98 2.12 0.85 1.47
C ASP A 98 1.37 0.20 2.64
N PHE A 99 1.74 -1.03 2.97
CA PHE A 99 1.08 -1.84 3.99
C PHE A 99 1.62 -1.64 5.42
N GLU A 100 2.31 -0.53 5.70
CA GLU A 100 2.87 -0.26 7.03
C GLU A 100 1.83 -0.26 8.15
N ARG A 101 0.57 0.02 7.81
CA ARG A 101 -0.56 0.06 8.76
C ARG A 101 -1.50 -1.14 8.65
N LEU A 102 -1.14 -2.16 7.86
CA LEU A 102 -1.98 -3.33 7.68
C LEU A 102 -2.16 -4.04 9.02
N GLN A 103 -3.41 -4.39 9.33
CA GLN A 103 -3.78 -5.14 10.53
C GLN A 103 -4.42 -6.46 10.11
N GLU A 104 -3.87 -7.56 10.61
CA GLU A 104 -4.42 -8.91 10.48
C GLU A 104 -5.45 -9.19 11.58
N ASN A 105 -6.27 -10.23 11.39
CA ASN A 105 -7.35 -10.61 12.32
C ASN A 105 -8.28 -9.43 12.66
N ALA A 106 -8.52 -8.56 11.69
CA ALA A 106 -9.34 -7.38 11.86
C ALA A 106 -10.81 -7.76 12.06
N GLY A 107 -11.48 -7.07 13.00
CA GLY A 107 -12.91 -7.27 13.24
C GLY A 107 -13.78 -6.63 12.15
N LEU A 108 -15.04 -7.07 12.08
CA LEU A 108 -16.04 -6.53 11.14
C LEU A 108 -16.23 -5.02 11.27
N GLU A 109 -16.06 -4.47 12.48
CA GLU A 109 -16.14 -3.03 12.73
C GLU A 109 -15.01 -2.27 12.04
N ALA A 110 -13.77 -2.76 12.13
CA ALA A 110 -12.60 -2.14 11.49
C ALA A 110 -12.73 -2.20 9.97
N MET A 111 -13.15 -3.34 9.41
CA MET A 111 -13.41 -3.49 7.98
C MET A 111 -14.51 -2.55 7.49
N SER A 112 -15.60 -2.43 8.27
CA SER A 112 -16.71 -1.52 7.94
C SER A 112 -16.28 -0.05 8.02
N LYS A 113 -15.44 0.30 8.99
CA LYS A 113 -14.88 1.65 9.11
C LYS A 113 -13.99 1.96 7.91
N GLU A 114 -13.06 1.08 7.55
CA GLU A 114 -12.18 1.26 6.40
C GLU A 114 -12.97 1.43 5.09
N MET A 115 -14.05 0.66 4.90
CA MET A 115 -14.93 0.80 3.74
C MET A 115 -15.64 2.17 3.69
N ARG A 116 -16.05 2.71 4.85
CA ARG A 116 -16.66 4.05 4.91
C ARG A 116 -15.65 5.16 4.62
N ASP A 117 -14.42 5.01 5.10
CA ASP A 117 -13.36 6.00 4.95
C ASP A 117 -12.77 6.05 3.53
N LEU A 118 -12.95 4.99 2.73
CA LEU A 118 -12.40 4.87 1.37
C LEU A 118 -12.78 6.08 0.50
N ARG A 119 -14.06 6.46 0.45
CA ARG A 119 -14.52 7.56 -0.41
C ARG A 119 -13.79 8.86 -0.09
N SER A 120 -13.64 9.19 1.20
CA SER A 120 -12.89 10.37 1.63
C SER A 120 -11.40 10.25 1.30
N GLY A 121 -10.81 9.07 1.44
CA GLY A 121 -9.40 8.85 1.09
C GLY A 121 -9.10 8.99 -0.41
N LEU A 122 -10.08 8.72 -1.28
CA LEU A 122 -9.93 8.88 -2.73
C LEU A 122 -10.06 10.33 -3.22
N VAL A 123 -10.84 11.16 -2.52
CA VAL A 123 -11.01 12.60 -2.85
C VAL A 123 -10.04 13.50 -2.12
N ASP A 124 -9.24 12.96 -1.19
CA ASP A 124 -8.33 13.76 -0.39
C ASP A 124 -7.22 14.38 -1.25
N GLU A 125 -7.21 15.71 -1.31
CA GLU A 125 -6.21 16.52 -2.02
C GLU A 125 -5.17 17.13 -1.07
N SER A 126 -5.23 16.82 0.23
CA SER A 126 -4.32 17.37 1.24
C SER A 126 -2.84 16.97 1.05
N GLY A 127 -2.56 16.06 0.11
CA GLY A 127 -1.22 15.53 -0.12
C GLY A 127 -0.84 14.40 0.85
N ARG A 128 -1.74 13.97 1.73
CA ARG A 128 -1.54 12.79 2.57
C ARG A 128 -1.25 11.56 1.70
N GLY A 129 -0.07 10.97 1.87
CA GLY A 129 0.40 9.80 1.11
C GLY A 129 1.05 10.12 -0.24
N GLY A 130 1.06 11.39 -0.69
CA GLY A 130 1.57 11.77 -2.02
C GLY A 130 3.09 11.89 -2.15
N GLY A 131 3.84 11.77 -1.04
CA GLY A 131 5.27 12.09 -1.01
C GLY A 131 5.55 13.60 -1.20
N PHE A 132 6.80 14.03 -1.02
CA PHE A 132 7.19 15.41 -1.25
C PHE A 132 7.13 15.73 -2.75
N ILE A 133 6.23 16.63 -3.15
CA ILE A 133 6.27 17.25 -4.48
C ILE A 133 7.44 18.22 -4.47
N PHE A 134 8.59 17.78 -5.00
CA PHE A 134 9.64 18.73 -5.39
C PHE A 134 9.07 19.59 -6.51
N HIS A 135 8.70 20.83 -6.19
CA HIS A 135 8.58 21.85 -7.21
C HIS A 135 10.00 22.11 -7.66
N GLY A 136 10.33 21.70 -8.89
CA GLY A 136 11.52 22.21 -9.54
C GLY A 136 11.34 23.71 -9.66
N ASP A 137 12.20 24.46 -8.99
CA ASP A 137 12.38 25.86 -9.32
C ASP A 137 12.93 25.87 -10.76
N ASP A 138 12.08 26.26 -11.72
CA ASP A 138 12.52 26.57 -13.08
C ASP A 138 13.31 27.89 -13.00
N ASP A 139 14.64 27.80 -13.16
CA ASP A 139 15.55 28.94 -13.39
C ASP A 139 15.30 29.61 -14.77
#